data_AF-A0A4W6CTX8-F1
#
_entry.id   AF-A0A4W6CTX8-F1
#
_cell.length_a   1.000
_cell.length_b   1.000
_cell.length_c   1.000
_cell.angle_alpha   90.00
_cell.angle_beta   90.00
_cell.angle_gamma   90.00
#
_symmetry.space_group_name_H-M   'P 1'
#
loop_
_entity.id
_entity.type
_entity.pdbx_description
1 polymer ?
#
loop_
_entity_poly.entity_id
_entity_poly.type
_entity_poly.pdbx_seq_one_letter_code
_entity_poly.pdbx_strand_id
1 'polypeptide(L)'
;MHGPLPFLYVPFRSPPSSSSSAPQNPNSTPSLCAFTIYECGRARAPACAAFIKRSGDAECSPEFSQRGPWSPLTTKDALTCLTKSYNDLEEKYRRSILDIAILQDHIALQCESVIKVQSDRVDLRRRMRDMEQKLQHERQDHRDVNSDLSRQYKTMQTELTSKVKRLEKEVSQLKEELAMCQEDLGKEKRERVQMEREKDATIDDLQHKLDNMETDYEKVLHDTLDSLTSQLSVARQRWEDKSTTLHQNYKGLLSEFGLNALDI
;
A
#
# COMPACT_ATOMS: atom_id res chain seq x y z
N MET A 1 -28.42 10.84 34.27
CA MET A 1 -27.09 11.38 34.64
C MET A 1 -26.04 10.31 34.38
N HIS A 2 -25.71 10.06 33.12
CA HIS A 2 -24.58 9.19 32.73
C HIS A 2 -23.75 9.99 31.74
N GLY A 3 -22.57 10.43 32.17
CA GLY A 3 -21.62 11.13 31.32
C GLY A 3 -20.76 10.14 30.52
N PRO A 4 -20.39 10.45 29.27
CA PRO A 4 -19.50 9.60 28.49
C PRO A 4 -18.04 9.83 28.87
N LEU A 5 -17.27 8.73 28.89
CA LEU A 5 -15.83 8.70 29.13
C LEU A 5 -15.04 9.33 27.95
N PRO A 6 -13.87 9.95 28.20
CA PRO A 6 -13.06 10.56 27.16
C PRO A 6 -12.26 9.52 26.38
N PHE A 7 -12.40 9.55 25.06
CA PHE A 7 -11.53 8.86 24.11
C PHE A 7 -10.13 9.49 24.14
N LEU A 8 -9.12 8.69 24.49
CA LEU A 8 -7.71 9.05 24.34
C LEU A 8 -7.35 9.07 22.85
N TYR A 9 -7.10 10.27 22.32
CA TYR A 9 -6.61 10.50 20.97
C TYR A 9 -5.09 10.24 20.94
N VAL A 10 -4.67 9.18 20.25
CA VAL A 10 -3.25 8.92 19.95
C VAL A 10 -2.97 9.45 18.55
N PRO A 11 -2.10 10.45 18.37
CA PRO A 11 -1.79 10.96 17.03
C PRO A 11 -0.88 9.99 16.28
N PHE A 12 -1.36 9.51 15.13
CA PHE A 12 -0.59 8.73 14.17
C PHE A 12 0.42 9.65 13.50
N ARG A 13 1.71 9.42 13.77
CA ARG A 13 2.83 10.20 13.23
C ARG A 13 3.16 9.69 11.82
N SER A 14 2.73 10.40 10.80
CA SER A 14 3.11 10.12 9.40
C SER A 14 4.62 10.34 9.18
N PRO A 15 5.31 9.46 8.43
CA PRO A 15 6.70 9.67 8.04
C PRO A 15 6.81 10.75 6.95
N PRO A 16 7.94 11.48 6.86
CA PRO A 16 8.13 12.51 5.84
C PRO A 16 8.29 11.89 4.45
N SER A 17 7.49 12.40 3.53
CA SER A 17 7.58 12.18 2.10
C SER A 17 8.78 12.95 1.52
N SER A 18 9.84 12.22 1.21
CA SER A 18 10.98 12.74 0.44
C SER A 18 10.58 12.89 -1.03
N SER A 19 10.13 14.08 -1.42
CA SER A 19 10.03 14.51 -2.81
C SER A 19 11.42 14.92 -3.32
N SER A 20 12.04 14.09 -4.14
CA SER A 20 13.16 14.49 -5.00
C SER A 20 12.81 14.19 -6.44
N SER A 21 12.22 15.20 -7.07
CA SER A 21 12.03 15.32 -8.52
C SER A 21 13.37 15.68 -9.17
N ALA A 22 13.86 14.80 -10.04
CA ALA A 22 14.87 15.12 -11.04
C ALA A 22 14.44 14.52 -12.40
N PRO A 23 14.67 15.24 -13.52
CA PRO A 23 13.99 14.99 -14.79
C PRO A 23 14.60 13.83 -15.58
N GLN A 24 13.73 13.08 -16.26
CA GLN A 24 14.10 12.04 -17.22
C GLN A 24 14.61 12.70 -18.52
N ASN A 25 15.83 12.35 -18.91
CA ASN A 25 16.42 12.62 -20.21
C ASN A 25 16.18 11.40 -21.12
N PRO A 26 15.46 11.51 -22.25
CA PRO A 26 15.22 10.41 -23.16
C PRO A 26 16.24 10.45 -24.30
N ASN A 27 17.49 10.06 -24.05
CA ASN A 27 18.45 9.65 -25.09
C ASN A 27 19.72 9.10 -24.45
N SER A 28 19.69 7.83 -24.07
CA SER A 28 20.90 7.06 -23.80
C SER A 28 20.63 5.59 -24.16
N THR A 29 21.37 5.16 -25.16
CA THR A 29 21.48 3.80 -25.70
C THR A 29 21.79 2.76 -24.62
N PRO A 30 21.28 1.52 -24.71
CA PRO A 30 21.72 0.45 -23.84
C PRO A 30 23.10 -0.04 -24.29
N SER A 31 24.13 0.46 -23.61
CA SER A 31 25.47 -0.11 -23.58
C SER A 31 25.41 -1.53 -23.02
N LEU A 32 25.95 -2.47 -23.80
CA LEU A 32 26.29 -3.83 -23.41
C LEU A 32 27.16 -3.84 -22.15
N CYS A 33 26.57 -4.10 -20.99
CA CYS A 33 27.32 -4.53 -19.82
C CYS A 33 27.41 -6.05 -19.83
N ALA A 34 28.51 -6.52 -20.41
CA ALA A 34 29.08 -7.83 -20.16
C ALA A 34 29.30 -7.99 -18.64
N PHE A 35 28.60 -8.95 -18.04
CA PHE A 35 28.96 -9.46 -16.72
C PHE A 35 30.06 -10.50 -16.92
N THR A 36 31.31 -10.05 -16.82
CA THR A 36 32.48 -10.90 -16.63
C THR A 36 32.38 -11.52 -15.24
N ILE A 37 31.99 -12.79 -15.17
CA ILE A 37 32.27 -13.60 -13.98
C ILE A 37 33.76 -13.93 -14.03
N TYR A 38 34.46 -13.34 -13.06
CA TYR A 38 35.84 -13.57 -12.72
C TYR A 38 36.13 -15.07 -12.53
N GLU A 39 37.23 -15.50 -13.14
CA GLU A 39 37.95 -16.71 -12.80
C GLU A 39 38.23 -16.79 -11.30
N CYS A 40 38.02 -17.97 -10.71
CA CYS A 40 38.79 -18.36 -9.54
C CYS A 40 39.26 -19.80 -9.73
N GLY A 41 40.58 -19.92 -9.84
CA GLY A 41 41.29 -21.11 -10.21
C GLY A 41 41.06 -22.30 -9.28
N ARG A 42 41.11 -23.48 -9.89
CA ARG A 42 41.77 -24.62 -9.25
C ARG A 42 42.52 -25.44 -10.29
N ALA A 43 43.69 -24.91 -10.64
CA ALA A 43 44.77 -25.71 -11.19
C ALA A 43 45.26 -26.70 -10.11
N ARG A 44 45.11 -28.00 -10.38
CA ARG A 44 46.04 -29.05 -9.94
C ARG A 44 46.16 -30.05 -11.09
N ALA A 45 47.32 -30.01 -11.74
CA ALA A 45 47.91 -31.11 -12.50
C ALA A 45 48.35 -32.24 -11.53
N PRO A 46 49.08 -33.31 -11.93
CA PRO A 46 49.38 -33.83 -13.26
C PRO A 46 49.19 -35.37 -13.40
N ALA A 47 49.36 -35.85 -14.64
CA ALA A 47 49.99 -37.11 -15.05
C ALA A 47 50.08 -38.29 -14.05
N CYS A 48 49.37 -39.37 -14.34
CA CYS A 48 49.79 -40.73 -13.96
C CYS A 48 50.37 -41.42 -15.19
N ALA A 49 51.62 -41.08 -15.50
CA ALA A 49 52.55 -41.97 -16.17
C ALA A 49 53.55 -42.44 -15.11
N ALA A 50 53.43 -43.69 -14.69
CA ALA A 50 54.43 -44.44 -13.94
C ALA A 50 54.27 -45.89 -14.41
N PHE A 51 55.10 -46.40 -15.34
CA PHE A 51 56.50 -46.77 -15.15
C PHE A 51 56.70 -47.64 -13.90
N ILE A 52 56.28 -48.90 -13.97
CA ILE A 52 56.90 -49.96 -13.17
C ILE A 52 57.91 -50.65 -14.09
N LYS A 53 59.13 -50.11 -14.06
CA LYS A 53 60.37 -50.81 -14.45
C LYS A 53 61.25 -50.79 -13.20
N ARG A 54 61.34 -51.96 -12.55
CA ARG A 54 62.37 -52.32 -11.56
C ARG A 54 62.53 -53.84 -11.72
N SER A 55 63.50 -54.31 -12.50
CA SER A 55 64.92 -54.39 -12.16
C SER A 55 65.12 -55.27 -10.92
N GLY A 56 65.44 -56.53 -11.20
CA GLY A 56 65.83 -57.57 -10.26
C GLY A 56 66.64 -58.61 -11.00
N ASP A 57 67.65 -58.13 -11.74
CA ASP A 57 68.80 -58.94 -12.15
C ASP A 57 69.51 -59.37 -10.87
N ALA A 58 69.61 -60.68 -10.66
CA ALA A 58 70.58 -61.29 -9.78
C ALA A 58 71.17 -62.48 -10.53
N GLU A 59 72.19 -62.17 -11.32
CA GLU A 59 73.30 -63.08 -11.59
C GLU A 59 73.78 -63.67 -10.26
N CYS A 60 73.89 -64.99 -10.19
CA CYS A 60 74.89 -65.61 -9.33
C CYS A 60 75.55 -66.75 -10.11
N SER A 61 76.86 -66.69 -10.05
CA SER A 61 77.83 -67.26 -10.97
C SER A 61 77.93 -68.78 -11.03
N PRO A 62 78.60 -69.29 -12.09
CA PRO A 62 78.93 -70.68 -12.29
C PRO A 62 80.29 -71.03 -11.64
N GLU A 63 80.33 -72.07 -10.82
CA GLU A 63 81.54 -72.75 -10.33
C GLU A 63 81.12 -74.17 -9.94
N PHE A 64 81.93 -75.21 -9.99
CA PHE A 64 83.17 -75.54 -10.66
C PHE A 64 83.33 -77.04 -10.37
N SER A 65 83.66 -77.79 -11.41
CA SER A 65 84.44 -79.03 -11.42
C SER A 65 84.59 -79.84 -10.11
N GLN A 66 84.06 -81.07 -10.11
CA GLN A 66 84.82 -82.23 -9.68
C GLN A 66 84.30 -83.51 -10.36
N ARG A 67 85.06 -83.95 -11.39
CA ARG A 67 85.02 -85.31 -11.92
C ARG A 67 85.62 -86.26 -10.88
N GLY A 68 84.88 -87.31 -10.57
CA GLY A 68 85.31 -88.51 -9.84
C GLY A 68 84.50 -89.72 -10.35
N PRO A 69 84.92 -90.97 -10.09
CA PRO A 69 85.09 -91.99 -11.14
C PRO A 69 83.81 -92.67 -11.65
N TRP A 70 83.84 -93.02 -12.94
CA TRP A 70 82.85 -93.86 -13.60
C TRP A 70 82.77 -95.22 -12.90
N SER A 71 81.65 -95.44 -12.22
CA SER A 71 81.23 -96.76 -11.75
C SER A 71 80.21 -97.33 -12.76
N PRO A 72 80.25 -98.64 -13.09
CA PRO A 72 79.36 -99.21 -14.11
C PRO A 72 77.89 -99.04 -13.73
N LEU A 73 77.18 -98.19 -14.45
CA LEU A 73 75.73 -98.01 -14.33
C LEU A 73 75.05 -99.33 -14.73
N THR A 74 74.40 -99.94 -13.76
CA THR A 74 73.54 -101.09 -13.98
C THR A 74 72.25 -100.60 -14.65
N THR A 75 71.60 -101.45 -15.44
CA THR A 75 70.36 -101.16 -16.21
C THR A 75 69.17 -100.63 -15.37
N LYS A 76 69.31 -100.59 -14.04
CA LYS A 76 68.36 -100.01 -13.09
C LYS A 76 68.49 -98.48 -12.92
N ASP A 77 69.66 -97.92 -13.21
CA ASP A 77 69.98 -96.51 -12.93
C ASP A 77 69.52 -95.56 -14.06
N ALA A 78 69.42 -96.07 -15.29
CA ALA A 78 68.83 -95.34 -16.42
C ALA A 78 67.29 -95.30 -16.37
N LEU A 79 66.65 -96.37 -15.87
CA LEU A 79 65.20 -96.42 -15.61
C LEU A 79 64.80 -95.46 -14.47
N THR A 80 65.65 -95.28 -13.46
CA THR A 80 65.42 -94.32 -12.37
C THR A 80 65.61 -92.87 -12.79
N CYS A 81 66.45 -92.57 -13.79
CA CYS A 81 66.56 -91.23 -14.39
C CYS A 81 65.35 -90.87 -15.27
N LEU A 82 64.86 -91.81 -16.11
CA LEU A 82 63.69 -91.57 -16.97
C LEU A 82 62.39 -91.42 -16.17
N THR A 83 62.23 -92.23 -15.11
CA THR A 83 61.08 -92.12 -14.18
C THR A 83 61.15 -90.85 -13.33
N LYS A 84 62.34 -90.39 -12.92
CA LYS A 84 62.50 -89.07 -12.29
C LYS A 84 62.09 -87.93 -13.24
N SER A 85 62.45 -87.99 -14.52
CA SER A 85 62.05 -87.00 -15.52
C SER A 85 60.54 -86.98 -15.80
N TYR A 86 59.90 -88.15 -15.82
CA TYR A 86 58.44 -88.25 -15.99
C TYR A 86 57.70 -87.72 -14.76
N ASN A 87 58.14 -88.09 -13.55
CA ASN A 87 57.56 -87.61 -12.31
C ASN A 87 57.75 -86.08 -12.14
N ASP A 88 58.87 -85.52 -12.59
CA ASP A 88 59.09 -84.07 -12.61
C ASP A 88 58.17 -83.35 -13.61
N LEU A 89 57.94 -83.92 -14.80
CA LEU A 89 56.99 -83.39 -15.78
C LEU A 89 55.54 -83.48 -15.27
N GLU A 90 55.17 -84.60 -14.65
CA GLU A 90 53.86 -84.82 -14.06
C GLU A 90 53.61 -83.86 -12.90
N GLU A 91 54.61 -83.61 -12.07
CA GLU A 91 54.55 -82.65 -10.97
C GLU A 91 54.45 -81.21 -11.48
N LYS A 92 55.20 -80.84 -12.53
CA LYS A 92 55.05 -79.55 -13.23
C LYS A 92 53.66 -79.39 -13.84
N TYR A 93 53.10 -80.45 -14.40
CA TYR A 93 51.74 -80.46 -14.94
C TYR A 93 50.69 -80.28 -13.83
N ARG A 94 50.83 -80.98 -12.70
CA ARG A 94 49.97 -80.80 -11.51
C ARG A 94 50.03 -79.37 -10.97
N ARG A 95 51.22 -78.79 -10.86
CA ARG A 95 51.41 -77.38 -10.47
C ARG A 95 50.74 -76.44 -11.46
N SER A 96 50.93 -76.65 -12.75
CA SER A 96 50.29 -75.85 -13.79
C SER A 96 48.76 -75.92 -13.72
N ILE A 97 48.17 -77.08 -13.43
CA ILE A 97 46.71 -77.20 -13.25
C ILE A 97 46.23 -76.39 -12.05
N LEU A 98 46.93 -76.48 -10.92
CA LEU A 98 46.59 -75.71 -9.72
C LEU A 98 46.71 -74.21 -9.96
N ASP A 99 47.77 -73.76 -10.63
CA ASP A 99 47.95 -72.36 -11.00
C ASP A 99 46.82 -71.87 -11.91
N ILE A 100 46.41 -72.69 -12.89
CA ILE A 100 45.25 -72.39 -13.75
C ILE A 100 43.97 -72.24 -12.91
N ALA A 101 43.71 -73.14 -11.96
CA ALA A 101 42.53 -73.06 -11.11
C ALA A 101 42.52 -71.79 -10.23
N ILE A 102 43.66 -71.45 -9.62
CA ILE A 102 43.80 -70.24 -8.80
C ILE A 102 43.56 -68.98 -9.66
N LEU A 103 44.12 -68.94 -10.88
CA LEU A 103 43.91 -67.82 -11.79
C LEU A 103 42.45 -67.71 -12.22
N GLN A 104 41.79 -68.84 -12.49
CA GLN A 104 40.35 -68.88 -12.82
C GLN A 104 39.49 -68.33 -11.67
N ASP A 105 39.76 -68.75 -10.43
CA ASP A 105 39.07 -68.23 -9.24
C ASP A 105 39.32 -66.73 -9.05
N HIS A 106 40.55 -66.27 -9.26
CA HIS A 106 40.87 -64.84 -9.19
C HIS A 106 40.08 -64.04 -10.23
N ILE A 107 39.99 -64.53 -11.46
CA ILE A 107 39.18 -63.90 -12.53
C ILE A 107 37.71 -63.91 -12.14
N ALA A 108 37.18 -65.00 -11.58
CA ALA A 108 35.78 -65.07 -11.14
C ALA A 108 35.47 -64.03 -10.06
N LEU A 109 36.33 -63.92 -9.04
CA LEU A 109 36.20 -62.90 -7.98
C LEU A 109 36.28 -61.47 -8.54
N GLN A 110 37.19 -61.22 -9.47
CA GLN A 110 37.29 -59.92 -10.15
C GLN A 110 36.01 -59.61 -10.95
N CYS A 111 35.49 -60.58 -11.71
CA CYS A 111 34.24 -60.43 -12.46
C CYS A 111 33.04 -60.10 -11.56
N GLU A 112 32.85 -60.83 -10.46
CA GLU A 112 31.78 -60.56 -9.51
C GLU A 112 31.90 -59.17 -8.89
N SER A 113 33.12 -58.77 -8.51
CA SER A 113 33.38 -57.42 -7.98
C SER A 113 33.04 -56.34 -9.01
N VAL A 114 33.43 -56.53 -10.26
CA VAL A 114 33.12 -55.58 -11.35
C VAL A 114 31.62 -55.49 -11.60
N ILE A 115 30.90 -56.63 -11.59
CA ILE A 115 29.44 -56.66 -11.76
C ILE A 115 28.74 -55.90 -10.64
N LYS A 116 29.14 -56.10 -9.37
CA LYS A 116 28.56 -55.38 -8.21
C LYS A 116 28.82 -53.88 -8.29
N VAL A 117 30.06 -53.47 -8.58
CA VAL A 117 30.38 -52.04 -8.74
C VAL A 117 29.57 -51.43 -9.89
N GLN A 118 29.35 -52.18 -10.97
CA GLN A 118 28.55 -51.74 -12.10
C GLN A 118 27.07 -51.59 -11.75
N SER A 119 26.47 -52.52 -10.99
CA SER A 119 25.09 -52.38 -10.51
C SER A 119 24.92 -51.19 -9.58
N ASP A 120 25.83 -51.03 -8.61
CA ASP A 120 25.80 -49.93 -7.65
C ASP A 120 25.93 -48.58 -8.37
N ARG A 121 26.80 -48.52 -9.39
CA ARG A 121 26.94 -47.34 -10.25
C ARG A 121 25.66 -47.03 -11.03
N VAL A 122 24.96 -48.03 -11.56
CA VAL A 122 23.70 -47.83 -12.28
C VAL A 122 22.61 -47.32 -11.34
N ASP A 123 22.51 -47.90 -10.15
CA ASP A 123 21.55 -47.51 -9.12
C ASP A 123 21.81 -46.09 -8.60
N LEU A 124 23.07 -45.75 -8.33
CA LEU A 124 23.47 -44.40 -7.94
C LEU A 124 23.11 -43.38 -9.03
N ARG A 125 23.39 -43.70 -10.30
CA ARG A 125 23.02 -42.84 -11.44
C ARG A 125 21.51 -42.66 -11.55
N ARG A 126 20.72 -43.70 -11.29
CA ARG A 126 19.25 -43.59 -11.26
C ARG A 126 18.82 -42.63 -10.14
N ARG A 127 19.29 -42.84 -8.91
CA ARG A 127 18.96 -41.98 -7.77
C ARG A 127 19.37 -40.53 -8.00
N MET A 128 20.53 -40.28 -8.60
CA MET A 128 20.97 -38.94 -8.98
C MET A 128 19.99 -38.27 -9.94
N ARG A 129 19.54 -38.98 -11.00
CA ARG A 129 18.54 -38.44 -11.94
C ARG A 129 17.21 -38.16 -11.26
N ASP A 130 16.75 -39.07 -10.41
CA ASP A 130 15.47 -38.90 -9.69
C ASP A 130 15.53 -37.67 -8.77
N MET A 131 16.64 -37.45 -8.07
CA MET A 131 16.84 -36.27 -7.22
C MET A 131 16.98 -34.98 -8.03
N GLU A 132 17.65 -35.03 -9.18
CA GLU A 132 17.76 -33.89 -10.08
C GLU A 132 16.39 -33.50 -10.65
N GLN A 133 15.57 -34.46 -11.04
CA GLN A 133 14.18 -34.23 -11.49
C GLN A 133 13.33 -33.59 -10.38
N LYS A 134 13.39 -34.11 -9.16
CA LYS A 134 12.69 -33.52 -8.01
C LYS A 134 13.13 -32.08 -7.76
N LEU A 135 14.43 -31.80 -7.79
CA LEU A 135 14.96 -30.45 -7.60
C LEU A 135 14.47 -29.50 -8.71
N GLN A 136 14.39 -29.95 -9.96
CA GLN A 136 13.85 -29.13 -11.05
C GLN A 136 12.35 -28.88 -10.89
N HIS A 137 11.59 -29.87 -10.42
CA HIS A 137 10.18 -29.71 -10.13
C HIS A 137 9.94 -28.70 -9.01
N GLU A 138 10.64 -28.83 -7.87
CA GLU A 138 10.54 -27.88 -6.76
C GLU A 138 10.93 -26.44 -7.18
N ARG A 139 11.96 -26.31 -8.04
CA ARG A 139 12.33 -24.99 -8.61
C ARG A 139 11.25 -24.43 -9.50
N GLN A 140 10.57 -25.29 -10.28
CA GLN A 140 9.47 -24.86 -11.12
C GLN A 140 8.28 -24.42 -10.28
N ASP A 141 7.88 -25.24 -9.30
CA ASP A 141 6.78 -24.94 -8.39
C ASP A 141 7.03 -23.64 -7.62
N HIS A 142 8.26 -23.44 -7.15
CA HIS A 142 8.66 -22.18 -6.51
C HIS A 142 8.54 -20.98 -7.46
N ARG A 143 8.92 -21.13 -8.75
CA ARG A 143 8.75 -20.07 -9.75
C ARG A 143 7.27 -19.77 -9.99
N ASP A 144 6.44 -20.80 -10.06
CA ASP A 144 5.01 -20.67 -10.33
C ASP A 144 4.30 -19.99 -9.16
N VAL A 145 4.55 -20.43 -7.92
CA VAL A 145 4.04 -19.80 -6.70
C VAL A 145 4.49 -18.33 -6.60
N ASN A 146 5.77 -18.05 -6.85
CA ASN A 146 6.27 -16.67 -6.81
C ASN A 146 5.64 -15.79 -7.88
N SER A 147 5.38 -16.34 -9.08
CA SER A 147 4.71 -15.61 -10.16
C SER A 147 3.26 -15.30 -9.82
N ASP A 148 2.54 -16.25 -9.20
CA ASP A 148 1.14 -16.05 -8.80
C ASP A 148 1.04 -15.04 -7.65
N LEU A 149 1.91 -15.13 -6.64
CA LEU A 149 1.96 -14.14 -5.56
C LEU A 149 2.26 -12.73 -6.09
N SER A 150 3.21 -12.62 -7.04
CA SER A 150 3.53 -11.35 -7.69
C SER A 150 2.33 -10.78 -8.46
N ARG A 151 1.56 -11.64 -9.13
CA ARG A 151 0.34 -11.25 -9.84
C ARG A 151 -0.74 -10.79 -8.86
N GLN A 152 -1.02 -11.57 -7.81
CA GLN A 152 -2.00 -11.21 -6.78
C GLN A 152 -1.67 -9.89 -6.10
N TYR A 153 -0.39 -9.69 -5.74
CA TYR A 153 0.07 -8.43 -5.15
C TYR A 153 -0.19 -7.25 -6.09
N LYS A 154 0.15 -7.37 -7.38
CA LYS A 154 -0.11 -6.31 -8.37
C LYS A 154 -1.60 -6.05 -8.54
N THR A 155 -2.44 -7.09 -8.62
CA THR A 155 -3.90 -6.94 -8.70
C THR A 155 -4.41 -6.17 -7.49
N MET A 156 -4.07 -6.61 -6.29
CA MET A 156 -4.48 -5.94 -5.05
C MET A 156 -3.97 -4.48 -5.00
N GLN A 157 -2.72 -4.23 -5.40
CA GLN A 157 -2.16 -2.88 -5.46
C GLN A 157 -2.96 -1.98 -6.41
N THR A 158 -3.32 -2.48 -7.60
CA THR A 158 -4.12 -1.71 -8.57
C THR A 158 -5.54 -1.44 -8.07
N GLU A 159 -6.18 -2.41 -7.40
CA GLU A 159 -7.51 -2.25 -6.82
C GLU A 159 -7.53 -1.24 -5.66
N LEU A 160 -6.55 -1.29 -4.77
CA LEU A 160 -6.44 -0.31 -3.69
C LEU A 160 -6.15 1.08 -4.25
N THR A 161 -5.26 1.18 -5.23
CA THR A 161 -4.96 2.46 -5.90
C THR A 161 -6.19 3.04 -6.58
N SER A 162 -7.00 2.22 -7.25
CA SER A 162 -8.23 2.68 -7.90
C SER A 162 -9.29 3.10 -6.88
N LYS A 163 -9.44 2.37 -5.76
CA LYS A 163 -10.33 2.74 -4.65
C LYS A 163 -9.92 4.07 -4.02
N VAL A 164 -8.63 4.28 -3.77
CA VAL A 164 -8.12 5.56 -3.23
C VAL A 164 -8.46 6.71 -4.18
N LYS A 165 -8.13 6.59 -5.47
CA LYS A 165 -8.43 7.63 -6.46
C LYS A 165 -9.92 7.95 -6.56
N ARG A 166 -10.78 6.93 -6.50
CA ARG A 166 -12.24 7.13 -6.51
C ARG A 166 -12.70 7.90 -5.27
N LEU A 167 -12.25 7.49 -4.08
CA LEU A 167 -12.60 8.15 -2.83
C LEU A 167 -12.07 9.59 -2.77
N GLU A 168 -10.86 9.85 -3.25
CA GLU A 168 -10.30 11.20 -3.36
C GLU A 168 -11.15 12.10 -4.27
N LYS A 169 -11.66 11.55 -5.38
CA LYS A 169 -12.57 12.25 -6.27
C LYS A 169 -13.91 12.55 -5.59
N GLU A 170 -14.52 11.56 -4.94
CA GLU A 170 -15.79 11.73 -4.20
C GLU A 170 -15.65 12.77 -3.09
N VAL A 171 -14.56 12.75 -2.32
CA VAL A 171 -14.29 13.75 -1.27
C VAL A 171 -14.13 15.15 -1.89
N SER A 172 -13.48 15.27 -3.04
CA SER A 172 -13.30 16.56 -3.72
C SER A 172 -14.64 17.11 -4.23
N GLN A 173 -15.47 16.26 -4.83
CA GLN A 173 -16.81 16.61 -5.30
C GLN A 173 -17.72 17.05 -4.16
N LEU A 174 -17.78 16.28 -3.08
CA LEU A 174 -18.60 16.63 -1.91
C LEU A 174 -18.17 17.95 -1.26
N LYS A 175 -16.86 18.25 -1.26
CA LYS A 175 -16.36 19.54 -0.77
C LYS A 175 -16.80 20.71 -1.66
N GLU A 176 -16.79 20.52 -2.97
CA GLU A 176 -17.27 21.52 -3.94
C GLU A 176 -18.77 21.75 -3.80
N GLU A 177 -19.57 20.68 -3.73
CA GLU A 177 -21.02 20.75 -3.49
C GLU A 177 -21.35 21.44 -2.17
N LEU A 178 -20.60 21.15 -1.11
CA LEU A 178 -20.76 21.82 0.18
C LEU A 178 -20.44 23.31 0.08
N ALA A 179 -19.37 23.69 -0.62
CA ALA A 179 -19.00 25.09 -0.80
C ALA A 179 -20.07 25.86 -1.59
N MET A 180 -20.58 25.29 -2.68
CA MET A 180 -21.68 25.88 -3.46
C MET A 180 -22.94 26.06 -2.60
N CYS A 181 -23.34 25.02 -1.86
CA CYS A 181 -24.52 25.09 -0.99
C CYS A 181 -24.39 26.15 0.11
N GLN A 182 -23.18 26.31 0.68
CA GLN A 182 -22.90 27.36 1.65
C GLN A 182 -22.97 28.76 1.04
N GLU A 183 -22.46 28.93 -0.18
CA GLU A 183 -22.55 30.19 -0.91
C GLU A 183 -24.00 30.57 -1.23
N ASP A 184 -24.78 29.63 -1.77
CA ASP A 184 -26.20 29.81 -2.08
C ASP A 184 -27.01 30.14 -0.83
N LEU A 185 -26.80 29.42 0.27
CA LEU A 185 -27.43 29.72 1.55
C LEU A 185 -27.05 31.11 2.06
N GLY A 186 -25.79 31.50 1.89
CA GLY A 186 -25.30 32.82 2.26
C GLY A 186 -25.91 33.94 1.39
N LYS A 187 -26.15 33.67 0.11
CA LYS A 187 -26.84 34.58 -0.81
C LYS A 187 -28.31 34.74 -0.44
N GLU A 188 -29.03 33.64 -0.27
CA GLU A 188 -30.44 33.62 0.10
C GLU A 188 -30.68 34.36 1.43
N LYS A 189 -29.82 34.14 2.43
CA LYS A 189 -29.90 34.87 3.71
C LYS A 189 -29.74 36.38 3.53
N ARG A 190 -28.80 36.82 2.67
CA ARG A 190 -28.59 38.24 2.39
C ARG A 190 -29.79 38.85 1.67
N GLU A 191 -30.34 38.15 0.68
CA GLU A 191 -31.53 38.58 -0.06
C GLU A 191 -32.76 38.67 0.85
N ARG A 192 -32.98 37.68 1.72
CA ARG A 192 -34.06 37.72 2.71
C ARG A 192 -33.94 38.91 3.66
N VAL A 193 -32.74 39.17 4.20
CA VAL A 193 -32.50 40.32 5.09
C VAL A 193 -32.70 41.65 4.34
N GLN A 194 -32.31 41.73 3.08
CA GLN A 194 -32.51 42.92 2.26
C GLN A 194 -34.01 43.17 2.00
N MET A 195 -34.76 42.14 1.63
CA MET A 195 -36.22 42.22 1.47
C MET A 195 -36.90 42.64 2.78
N GLU A 196 -36.48 42.10 3.91
CA GLU A 196 -37.02 42.44 5.23
C GLU A 196 -36.84 43.94 5.53
N ARG A 197 -35.62 44.48 5.29
CA ARG A 197 -35.36 45.92 5.44
C ARG A 197 -36.19 46.80 4.52
N GLU A 198 -36.39 46.38 3.27
CA GLU A 198 -37.21 47.14 2.31
C GLU A 198 -38.68 47.17 2.73
N LYS A 199 -39.18 46.06 3.26
CA LYS A 199 -40.53 45.97 3.81
C LYS A 199 -40.68 46.84 5.07
N ASP A 200 -39.73 46.79 5.99
CA ASP A 200 -39.73 47.64 7.19
C ASP A 200 -39.69 49.12 6.82
N ALA A 201 -38.82 49.52 5.89
CA ALA A 201 -38.76 50.90 5.40
C ALA A 201 -40.09 51.37 4.76
N THR A 202 -40.79 50.47 4.07
CA THR A 202 -42.12 50.76 3.50
C THR A 202 -43.17 50.90 4.61
N ILE A 203 -43.10 50.08 5.65
CA ILE A 203 -43.99 50.18 6.81
C ILE A 203 -43.77 51.52 7.52
N ASP A 204 -42.53 51.90 7.78
CA ASP A 204 -42.18 53.16 8.43
C ASP A 204 -42.65 54.39 7.63
N ASP A 205 -42.48 54.39 6.30
CA ASP A 205 -42.96 55.47 5.42
C ASP A 205 -44.50 55.59 5.45
N LEU A 206 -45.21 54.46 5.44
CA LEU A 206 -46.66 54.44 5.53
C LEU A 206 -47.17 54.88 6.91
N GLN A 207 -46.51 54.48 7.99
CA GLN A 207 -46.83 54.94 9.34
C GLN A 207 -46.65 56.45 9.46
N HIS A 208 -45.51 56.99 9.00
CA HIS A 208 -45.26 58.43 9.01
C HIS A 208 -46.32 59.21 8.19
N LYS A 209 -46.77 58.67 7.05
CA LYS A 209 -47.85 59.28 6.27
C LYS A 209 -49.18 59.28 7.04
N LEU A 210 -49.49 58.20 7.74
CA LEU A 210 -50.69 58.12 8.58
C LEU A 210 -50.63 59.13 9.73
N ASP A 211 -49.51 59.21 10.45
CA ASP A 211 -49.32 60.16 11.56
C ASP A 211 -49.46 61.62 11.10
N ASN A 212 -48.89 61.94 9.93
CA ASN A 212 -49.04 63.27 9.32
C ASN A 212 -50.51 63.58 8.99
N MET A 213 -51.20 62.63 8.35
CA MET A 213 -52.62 62.80 8.01
C MET A 213 -53.48 62.93 9.27
N GLU A 214 -53.21 62.15 10.31
CA GLU A 214 -53.88 62.24 11.61
C GLU A 214 -53.70 63.62 12.24
N THR A 215 -52.46 64.13 12.26
CA THR A 215 -52.14 65.48 12.77
C THR A 215 -52.86 66.57 11.97
N ASP A 216 -52.89 66.45 10.63
CA ASP A 216 -53.60 67.41 9.76
C ASP A 216 -55.12 67.40 10.03
N TYR A 217 -55.71 66.22 10.24
CA TYR A 217 -57.12 66.10 10.61
C TYR A 217 -57.41 66.68 11.99
N GLU A 218 -56.58 66.39 12.98
CA GLU A 218 -56.68 66.94 14.34
C GLU A 218 -56.63 68.47 14.30
N LYS A 219 -55.70 69.04 13.54
CA LYS A 219 -55.58 70.50 13.35
C LYS A 219 -56.84 71.11 12.74
N VAL A 220 -57.37 70.54 11.65
CA VAL A 220 -58.59 71.04 11.02
C VAL A 220 -59.78 70.99 11.99
N LEU A 221 -59.90 69.92 12.77
CA LEU A 221 -60.94 69.79 13.79
C LEU A 221 -60.80 70.86 14.88
N HIS A 222 -59.59 71.08 15.41
CA HIS A 222 -59.33 72.13 16.40
C HIS A 222 -59.62 73.53 15.86
N ASP A 223 -59.10 73.88 14.67
CA ASP A 223 -59.35 75.18 14.03
C ASP A 223 -60.86 75.44 13.84
N THR A 224 -61.62 74.39 13.49
CA THR A 224 -63.08 74.48 13.32
C THR A 224 -63.80 74.67 14.66
N LEU A 225 -63.43 73.92 15.70
CA LEU A 225 -64.00 74.04 17.04
C LEU A 225 -63.67 75.39 17.68
N ASP A 226 -62.45 75.90 17.50
CA ASP A 226 -62.02 77.20 18.00
C ASP A 226 -62.77 78.33 17.29
N SER A 227 -62.97 78.22 15.98
CA SER A 227 -63.79 79.16 15.20
C SER A 227 -65.25 79.19 15.68
N LEU A 228 -65.86 78.02 15.89
CA LEU A 228 -67.23 77.92 16.43
C LEU A 228 -67.32 78.52 17.85
N THR A 229 -66.34 78.25 18.70
CA THR A 229 -66.27 78.79 20.07
C THR A 229 -66.11 80.31 20.07
N SER A 230 -65.26 80.84 19.19
CA SER A 230 -65.10 82.27 18.97
C SER A 230 -66.40 82.92 18.52
N GLN A 231 -67.11 82.33 17.54
CA GLN A 231 -68.42 82.83 17.09
C GLN A 231 -69.47 82.81 18.20
N LEU A 232 -69.53 81.76 19.02
CA LEU A 232 -70.41 81.69 20.18
C LEU A 232 -70.09 82.77 21.22
N SER A 233 -68.81 83.03 21.48
CA SER A 233 -68.38 84.08 22.42
C SER A 233 -68.76 85.48 21.93
N VAL A 234 -68.59 85.76 20.64
CA VAL A 234 -68.99 87.04 20.01
C VAL A 234 -70.51 87.20 20.04
N ALA A 235 -71.25 86.14 19.71
CA ALA A 235 -72.71 86.16 19.79
C ALA A 235 -73.17 86.44 21.22
N ARG A 236 -72.62 85.71 22.20
CA ARG A 236 -72.90 85.90 23.63
C ARG A 236 -72.61 87.34 24.07
N GLN A 237 -71.43 87.88 23.76
CA GLN A 237 -71.08 89.26 24.09
C GLN A 237 -72.08 90.25 23.50
N ARG A 238 -72.46 90.10 22.22
CA ARG A 238 -73.48 90.96 21.59
C ARG A 238 -74.84 90.89 22.29
N TRP A 239 -75.23 89.72 22.80
CA TRP A 239 -76.46 89.57 23.57
C TRP A 239 -76.35 90.27 24.93
N GLU A 240 -75.23 90.11 25.64
CA GLU A 240 -74.94 90.79 26.91
C GLU A 240 -74.88 92.32 26.72
N ASP A 241 -74.23 92.83 25.67
CA ASP A 241 -74.16 94.25 25.33
C ASP A 241 -75.55 94.83 25.01
N LYS A 242 -76.36 94.12 24.23
CA LYS A 242 -77.74 94.53 23.95
C LYS A 242 -78.60 94.53 25.21
N SER A 243 -78.47 93.51 26.05
CA SER A 243 -79.17 93.40 27.32
C SER A 243 -78.79 94.55 28.26
N THR A 244 -77.50 94.83 28.44
CA THR A 244 -77.01 95.95 29.26
C THR A 244 -77.46 97.30 28.70
N THR A 245 -77.35 97.52 27.39
CA THR A 245 -77.84 98.76 26.73
C THR A 245 -79.33 98.95 26.97
N LEU A 246 -80.12 97.89 26.81
CA LEU A 246 -81.56 97.90 27.05
C LEU A 246 -81.86 98.23 28.53
N HIS A 247 -81.20 97.56 29.48
CA HIS A 247 -81.31 97.88 30.91
C HIS A 247 -80.94 99.33 31.22
N GLN A 248 -79.90 99.87 30.59
CA GLN A 248 -79.43 101.24 30.77
C GLN A 248 -80.44 102.26 30.23
N ASN A 249 -81.02 101.99 29.05
CA ASN A 249 -82.07 102.82 28.45
C ASN A 249 -83.32 102.87 29.35
N TYR A 250 -83.78 101.72 29.85
CA TYR A 250 -84.92 101.67 30.77
C TYR A 250 -84.62 102.38 32.10
N LYS A 251 -83.41 102.20 32.65
CA LYS A 251 -82.99 102.92 33.86
C LYS A 251 -82.97 104.43 33.66
N GLY A 252 -82.48 104.90 32.51
CA GLY A 252 -82.49 106.32 32.13
C GLY A 252 -83.90 106.88 32.01
N LEU A 253 -84.77 106.17 31.27
CA LEU A 253 -86.18 106.55 31.11
C LEU A 253 -86.91 106.64 32.45
N LEU A 254 -86.73 105.66 33.35
CA LEU A 254 -87.31 105.71 34.69
C LEU A 254 -86.81 106.92 35.50
N SER A 255 -85.52 107.27 35.35
CA SER A 255 -84.94 108.44 36.00
C SER A 255 -85.53 109.76 35.47
N GLU A 256 -85.83 109.86 34.16
CA GLU A 256 -86.53 111.00 33.56
C GLU A 256 -87.94 111.20 34.15
N PHE A 257 -88.62 110.11 34.54
CA PHE A 257 -89.91 110.16 35.23
C PHE A 257 -89.81 110.37 36.75
N GLY A 258 -88.60 110.58 37.30
CA GLY A 258 -88.38 110.80 38.74
C GLY A 258 -88.46 109.54 39.60
N LEU A 259 -88.45 108.35 38.98
CA LEU A 259 -88.47 107.06 39.66
C LEU A 259 -87.05 106.48 39.70
N ASN A 260 -86.48 106.35 40.90
CA ASN A 260 -85.14 105.80 41.04
C ASN A 260 -85.20 104.27 41.02
N ALA A 261 -84.44 103.64 40.13
CA ALA A 261 -84.47 102.18 39.92
C ALA A 261 -83.88 101.35 41.09
N LEU A 262 -83.47 101.98 42.20
CA LEU A 262 -83.00 101.33 43.42
C LEU A 262 -84.03 101.37 44.56
N ASP A 263 -85.16 102.08 44.38
CA ASP A 263 -86.26 102.19 45.36
C ASP A 263 -87.43 101.22 45.07
N ILE A 264 -87.25 100.30 44.11
CA ILE A 264 -88.15 99.18 43.77
C ILE A 264 -87.32 97.89 43.84
#